data_AF-A0AB37DGX4-F1
#
_entry.id   AF-A0AB37DGX4-F1
#
_cell.length_a   1.000
_cell.length_b   1.000
_cell.length_c   1.000
_cell.angle_alpha   90.00
_cell.angle_beta   90.00
_cell.angle_gamma   90.00
#
_symmetry.space_group_name_H-M   'P 1'
#
loop_
_entity.id
_entity.type
_entity.pdbx_description
1 polymer ?
#
loop_
_entity_poly.entity_id
_entity_poly.type
_entity_poly.pdbx_seq_one_letter_code
_entity_poly.pdbx_strand_id
1 'polypeptide(L)'
;MHKSVMSIITILLLAVAAGLCEEFLFRDLLFNLFTKILSKIRYVLLWSTILSSICFGLAHFVNLARQDFVVTFQQVIAVTAIGLMLCTIRILTNNMWLNVIMHIAFDISPLVVTGDIIGKWSAIIVSGLWIGGISLLTIWTYNHHCLKEN
;
A
#
# COMPACT_ATOMS: atom_id res chain seq x y z
N MET A 1 14.44 9.62 28.92
CA MET A 1 14.59 8.16 28.74
C MET A 1 13.25 7.43 28.75
N HIS A 2 12.46 7.46 29.84
CA HIS A 2 11.13 6.80 29.91
C HIS A 2 10.14 7.24 28.82
N LYS A 3 10.04 8.55 28.54
CA LYS A 3 9.15 9.09 27.48
C LYS A 3 9.51 8.56 26.07
N SER A 4 10.79 8.36 25.78
CA SER A 4 11.26 7.87 24.48
C SER A 4 10.97 6.37 24.28
N VAL A 5 11.09 5.55 25.33
CA VAL A 5 10.77 4.12 25.29
C VAL A 5 9.27 3.90 25.09
N MET A 6 8.43 4.66 25.78
CA MET A 6 6.97 4.59 25.60
C MET A 6 6.53 4.99 24.17
N SER A 7 7.22 5.95 23.55
CA SER A 7 6.97 6.32 22.14
C SER A 7 7.29 5.18 21.17
N ILE A 8 8.42 4.48 21.38
CA ILE A 8 8.82 3.35 20.51
C ILE A 8 7.80 2.21 20.60
N ILE A 9 7.40 1.83 21.81
CA ILE A 9 6.40 0.77 22.02
C ILE A 9 5.08 1.15 21.35
N THR A 10 4.65 2.41 21.47
CA THR A 10 3.42 2.89 20.84
C THR A 10 3.48 2.81 19.31
N ILE A 11 4.60 3.23 18.70
CA ILE A 11 4.79 3.14 17.24
C ILE A 11 4.74 1.69 16.79
N LEU A 12 5.41 0.77 17.50
CA LEU A 12 5.40 -0.64 17.16
C LEU A 12 3.99 -1.24 17.24
N LEU A 13 3.24 -0.95 18.30
CA LEU A 13 1.87 -1.44 18.46
C LEU A 13 0.94 -0.91 17.37
N LEU A 14 1.05 0.38 17.02
CA LEU A 14 0.27 0.98 15.95
C LEU A 14 0.62 0.37 14.59
N ALA A 15 1.91 0.18 14.29
CA ALA A 15 2.36 -0.44 13.05
C ALA A 15 1.87 -1.89 12.92
N VAL A 16 1.92 -2.68 14.00
CA VAL A 16 1.40 -4.05 14.00
C VAL A 16 -0.11 -4.07 13.79
N ALA A 17 -0.85 -3.19 14.49
CA ALA A 17 -2.30 -3.11 14.34
C ALA A 17 -2.71 -2.66 12.93
N ALA A 18 -2.04 -1.64 12.37
CA ALA A 18 -2.27 -1.15 11.02
C ALA A 18 -1.93 -2.23 9.98
N GLY A 19 -0.71 -2.79 10.05
CA GLY A 19 -0.27 -3.85 9.13
C GLY A 19 -1.19 -5.07 9.13
N LEU A 20 -1.77 -5.47 10.25
CA LEU A 20 -2.80 -6.51 10.26
C LEU A 20 -4.10 -6.03 9.63
N CYS A 21 -4.73 -5.01 10.22
CA CYS A 21 -6.07 -4.57 9.84
C CYS A 21 -6.14 -4.12 8.37
N GLU A 22 -5.16 -3.35 7.92
CA GLU A 22 -5.14 -2.79 6.58
C GLU A 22 -4.84 -3.86 5.53
N GLU A 23 -3.93 -4.79 5.78
CA GLU A 23 -3.69 -5.88 4.83
C GLU A 23 -4.89 -6.81 4.70
N PHE A 24 -5.56 -7.16 5.80
CA PHE A 24 -6.81 -7.93 5.73
C PHE A 24 -7.91 -7.18 4.98
N LEU A 25 -8.10 -5.88 5.24
CA LEU A 25 -9.14 -5.09 4.61
C LEU A 25 -8.87 -4.86 3.12
N PHE A 26 -7.68 -4.41 2.76
CA PHE A 26 -7.39 -3.96 1.40
C PHE A 26 -6.92 -5.10 0.50
N ARG A 27 -6.05 -6.00 1.00
CA ARG A 27 -5.41 -7.04 0.18
C ARG A 27 -6.14 -8.38 0.21
N ASP A 28 -6.99 -8.60 1.20
CA ASP A 28 -7.91 -9.74 1.20
C ASP A 28 -9.32 -9.32 0.78
N LEU A 29 -10.03 -8.56 1.62
CA LEU A 29 -11.47 -8.33 1.46
C LEU A 29 -11.79 -7.48 0.21
N LEU A 30 -11.24 -6.27 0.13
CA LEU A 30 -11.52 -5.35 -0.99
C LEU A 30 -10.96 -5.85 -2.30
N PHE A 31 -9.73 -6.37 -2.31
CA PHE A 31 -9.14 -6.95 -3.51
C PHE A 31 -10.00 -8.08 -4.07
N ASN A 32 -10.41 -9.05 -3.24
CA ASN A 32 -11.27 -10.16 -3.68
C ASN A 32 -12.68 -9.71 -4.07
N LEU A 33 -13.19 -8.65 -3.45
CA LEU A 33 -14.45 -8.04 -3.88
C LEU A 33 -14.31 -7.46 -5.29
N PHE A 34 -13.24 -6.73 -5.57
CA PHE A 34 -13.00 -6.17 -6.91
C PHE A 34 -12.78 -7.26 -7.95
N THR A 35 -12.03 -8.33 -7.66
CA THR A 35 -11.85 -9.43 -8.61
C THR A 35 -13.18 -10.12 -8.93
N LYS A 36 -14.08 -10.24 -7.94
CA LYS A 36 -15.43 -10.78 -8.15
C LYS A 36 -16.32 -9.85 -8.97
N ILE A 37 -16.31 -8.55 -8.70
CA ILE A 37 -17.11 -7.56 -9.45
C ILE A 37 -16.62 -7.46 -10.89
N LEU A 38 -15.30 -7.47 -11.09
CA LEU A 38 -14.64 -7.28 -12.38
C LEU A 38 -14.34 -8.62 -13.09
N SER A 39 -14.98 -9.72 -12.69
CA SER A 39 -14.61 -11.07 -13.16
C SER A 39 -14.73 -11.27 -14.67
N LYS A 40 -15.53 -10.43 -15.35
CA LYS A 40 -15.72 -10.44 -16.81
C LYS A 40 -14.82 -9.45 -17.56
N ILE A 41 -14.05 -8.63 -16.83
CA ILE A 41 -13.20 -7.59 -17.40
C ILE A 41 -11.82 -8.17 -17.69
N ARG A 42 -11.30 -7.90 -18.90
CA ARG A 42 -9.93 -8.27 -19.26
C ARG A 42 -8.94 -7.56 -18.32
N TYR A 43 -7.91 -8.28 -17.89
CA TYR A 43 -6.92 -7.81 -16.91
C TYR A 43 -7.51 -7.55 -15.50
N VAL A 44 -8.40 -8.45 -15.05
CA VAL A 44 -9.08 -8.37 -13.75
C VAL A 44 -8.14 -8.14 -12.55
N LEU A 45 -6.97 -8.78 -12.51
CA LEU A 45 -6.01 -8.64 -11.41
C LEU A 45 -5.37 -7.26 -11.40
N LEU A 46 -5.06 -6.72 -12.58
CA LEU A 46 -4.52 -5.36 -12.72
C LEU A 46 -5.52 -4.32 -12.21
N TRP A 47 -6.78 -4.40 -12.66
CA TRP A 47 -7.81 -3.46 -12.23
C TRP A 47 -8.13 -3.57 -10.75
N SER A 48 -8.21 -4.79 -10.21
CA SER A 48 -8.44 -5.02 -8.79
C SER A 48 -7.30 -4.50 -7.93
N THR A 49 -6.05 -4.63 -8.41
CA THR A 49 -4.85 -4.07 -7.77
C THR A 49 -4.90 -2.55 -7.72
N ILE A 50 -5.22 -1.91 -8.84
CA ILE A 50 -5.34 -0.44 -8.94
C ILE A 50 -6.41 0.07 -7.98
N LEU A 51 -7.62 -0.50 -8.03
CA LEU A 51 -8.74 -0.04 -7.21
C LEU A 51 -8.49 -0.24 -5.71
N SER A 52 -8.01 -1.41 -5.30
CA SER A 52 -7.67 -1.66 -3.89
C SER A 52 -6.60 -0.68 -3.38
N SER A 53 -5.57 -0.42 -4.19
CA SER A 53 -4.48 0.48 -3.82
C SER A 53 -4.92 1.95 -3.76
N ILE A 54 -5.84 2.37 -4.63
CA ILE A 54 -6.45 3.71 -4.56
C ILE A 54 -7.28 3.83 -3.28
N CYS A 55 -8.13 2.84 -2.97
CA CYS A 55 -8.91 2.85 -1.73
C CYS A 55 -8.01 2.91 -0.48
N PHE A 56 -6.90 2.17 -0.48
CA PHE A 56 -5.88 2.21 0.57
C PHE A 56 -5.28 3.60 0.74
N GLY A 57 -4.85 4.23 -0.37
CA GLY A 57 -4.36 5.60 -0.36
C GLY A 57 -5.40 6.59 0.15
N LEU A 58 -6.63 6.54 -0.37
CA LEU A 58 -7.70 7.46 0.02
C LEU A 58 -8.07 7.35 1.51
N ALA A 59 -7.96 6.17 2.12
CA ALA A 59 -8.21 5.99 3.55
C ALA A 59 -7.29 6.86 4.44
N HIS A 60 -6.11 7.24 3.94
CA HIS A 60 -5.16 8.07 4.66
C HIS A 60 -5.56 9.55 4.73
N PHE A 61 -6.61 9.99 4.03
CA PHE A 61 -7.18 11.32 4.24
C PHE A 61 -7.73 11.53 5.66
N VAL A 62 -7.92 10.46 6.46
CA VAL A 62 -8.19 10.56 7.91
C VAL A 62 -7.15 11.42 8.64
N ASN A 63 -5.91 11.50 8.12
CA ASN A 63 -4.83 12.29 8.71
C ASN A 63 -5.02 13.81 8.58
N LEU A 64 -5.95 14.28 7.74
CA LEU A 64 -6.33 15.71 7.69
C LEU A 64 -6.79 16.26 9.05
N ALA A 65 -7.20 15.39 9.98
CA ALA A 65 -7.51 15.78 11.35
C ALA A 65 -6.28 16.31 12.13
N ARG A 66 -5.05 16.03 11.67
CA ARG A 66 -3.80 16.34 12.38
C ARG A 66 -2.67 16.84 11.46
N GLN A 67 -2.89 16.89 10.15
CA GLN A 67 -1.89 17.25 9.13
C GLN A 67 -2.49 18.20 8.10
N ASP A 68 -1.64 19.04 7.50
CA ASP A 68 -2.02 19.96 6.42
C ASP A 68 -2.40 19.20 5.14
N PHE A 69 -3.31 19.79 4.35
CA PHE A 69 -3.82 19.19 3.13
C PHE A 69 -2.72 18.75 2.16
N VAL A 70 -1.71 19.60 1.91
CA VAL A 70 -0.63 19.28 0.97
C VAL A 70 0.18 18.07 1.43
N VAL A 71 0.47 17.99 2.73
CA VAL A 71 1.23 16.90 3.36
C VAL A 71 0.44 15.59 3.30
N THR A 72 -0.85 15.63 3.65
CA THR A 72 -1.71 14.45 3.56
C THR A 72 -1.93 14.01 2.12
N PHE A 73 -2.10 14.93 1.18
CA PHE A 73 -2.26 14.58 -0.23
C PHE A 73 -1.00 13.93 -0.81
N GLN A 74 0.18 14.44 -0.44
CA GLN A 74 1.47 13.81 -0.73
C GLN A 74 1.57 12.39 -0.15
N GLN A 75 1.14 12.21 1.11
CA GLN A 75 1.09 10.89 1.75
C GLN A 75 0.17 9.94 0.97
N VAL A 76 -1.04 10.37 0.60
CA VAL A 76 -2.01 9.57 -0.16
C VAL A 76 -1.40 9.06 -1.48
N ILE A 77 -0.66 9.90 -2.21
CA ILE A 77 0.03 9.47 -3.44
C ILE A 77 1.11 8.42 -3.12
N ALA A 78 1.95 8.68 -2.13
CA ALA A 78 3.04 7.79 -1.75
C ALA A 78 2.51 6.41 -1.29
N VAL A 79 1.53 6.39 -0.39
CA VAL A 79 0.96 5.15 0.14
C VAL A 79 0.10 4.41 -0.89
N THR A 80 -0.46 5.08 -1.90
CA THR A 80 -1.08 4.41 -3.05
C THR A 80 -0.05 3.60 -3.85
N ALA A 81 1.16 4.12 -4.04
CA ALA A 81 2.23 3.41 -4.74
C ALA A 81 2.73 2.19 -3.94
N ILE A 82 2.89 2.34 -2.62
CA ILE A 82 3.15 1.21 -1.70
C ILE A 82 1.98 0.22 -1.73
N GLY A 83 0.76 0.75 -1.82
CA GLY A 83 -0.50 0.09 -2.16
C GLY A 83 -0.33 -0.99 -3.21
N LEU A 84 0.07 -0.54 -4.40
CA LEU A 84 0.28 -1.34 -5.60
C LEU A 84 1.32 -2.43 -5.36
N MET A 85 2.45 -2.07 -4.75
CA MET A 85 3.54 -3.02 -4.48
C MET A 85 3.13 -4.14 -3.52
N LEU A 86 2.50 -3.82 -2.39
CA LEU A 86 2.03 -4.83 -1.44
C LEU A 86 0.93 -5.71 -2.06
N CYS A 87 0.06 -5.15 -2.89
CA CYS A 87 -0.93 -5.94 -3.63
C CYS A 87 -0.23 -6.90 -4.62
N THR A 88 0.79 -6.43 -5.35
CA THR A 88 1.59 -7.25 -6.25
C THR A 88 2.28 -8.40 -5.52
N ILE A 89 2.92 -8.13 -4.38
CA ILE A 89 3.57 -9.15 -3.54
C ILE A 89 2.54 -10.18 -3.06
N ARG A 90 1.37 -9.73 -2.62
CA ARG A 90 0.28 -10.63 -2.17
C ARG A 90 -0.20 -11.56 -3.28
N ILE A 91 -0.31 -11.07 -4.51
CA ILE A 91 -0.73 -11.87 -5.68
C ILE A 91 0.34 -12.91 -6.01
N LEU A 92 1.61 -12.50 -6.10
CA LEU A 92 2.69 -13.38 -6.54
C LEU A 92 3.08 -14.46 -5.52
N THR A 93 2.98 -14.14 -4.23
CA THR A 93 3.43 -15.05 -3.16
C THR A 93 2.30 -15.84 -2.53
N ASN A 94 1.06 -15.40 -2.74
CA ASN A 94 -0.12 -15.86 -2.03
C ASN A 94 0.03 -15.90 -0.49
N ASN A 95 0.91 -15.07 0.09
CA ASN A 95 1.26 -15.12 1.50
C ASN A 95 0.85 -13.83 2.22
N MET A 96 -0.16 -13.91 3.08
CA MET A 96 -0.65 -12.76 3.86
C MET A 96 0.37 -12.29 4.89
N TRP A 97 1.04 -13.21 5.58
CA TRP A 97 1.99 -12.88 6.65
C TRP A 97 3.20 -12.12 6.12
N LEU A 98 3.69 -12.48 4.93
CA LEU A 98 4.75 -11.72 4.26
C LEU A 98 4.34 -10.26 4.05
N ASN A 99 3.10 -10.04 3.60
CA ASN A 99 2.59 -8.70 3.34
C ASN A 99 2.44 -7.88 4.62
N VAL A 100 1.89 -8.50 5.68
CA VAL A 100 1.78 -7.88 7.01
C VAL A 100 3.16 -7.47 7.54
N ILE A 101 4.15 -8.36 7.47
CA ILE A 101 5.52 -8.07 7.93
C ILE A 101 6.13 -6.92 7.12
N MET A 102 5.96 -6.94 5.80
CA MET A 102 6.47 -5.87 4.93
C MET A 102 5.80 -4.53 5.23
N HIS A 103 4.48 -4.52 5.42
CA HIS A 103 3.74 -3.31 5.82
C HIS A 103 4.27 -2.76 7.15
N ILE A 104 4.36 -3.59 8.18
CA ILE A 104 4.92 -3.20 9.49
C ILE A 104 6.32 -2.62 9.33
N ALA A 105 7.16 -3.24 8.50
CA ALA A 105 8.52 -2.75 8.23
C ALA A 105 8.54 -1.36 7.57
N PHE A 106 7.58 -1.05 6.69
CA PHE A 106 7.42 0.30 6.12
C PHE A 106 6.99 1.31 7.18
N ASP A 107 6.01 0.99 8.01
CA ASP A 107 5.48 1.91 9.03
C ASP A 107 6.52 2.32 10.06
N ILE A 108 7.40 1.38 10.45
CA ILE A 108 8.47 1.65 11.42
C ILE A 108 9.74 2.17 10.76
N SER A 109 9.77 2.27 9.43
CA SER A 109 10.95 2.75 8.73
C SER A 109 11.23 4.21 9.14
N PRO A 110 12.51 4.61 9.26
CA PRO A 110 12.85 5.99 9.60
C PRO A 110 12.15 6.99 8.68
N LEU A 111 12.00 6.61 7.41
CA LEU A 111 11.32 7.37 6.37
C LEU A 111 9.92 7.86 6.74
N VAL A 112 9.14 6.97 7.37
CA VAL A 112 7.77 7.22 7.79
C VAL A 112 7.76 7.89 9.16
N VAL A 113 8.61 7.42 10.09
CA VAL A 113 8.67 7.92 11.46
C VAL A 113 9.19 9.37 11.55
N THR A 114 10.19 9.73 10.75
CA THR A 114 10.74 11.10 10.69
C THR A 114 9.98 11.99 9.71
N GLY A 115 9.24 11.40 8.77
CA GLY A 115 8.51 12.12 7.73
C GLY A 115 9.41 12.70 6.63
N ASP A 116 10.69 12.31 6.54
CA ASP A 116 11.69 12.96 5.68
C ASP A 116 11.38 12.96 4.16
N ILE A 117 10.50 12.07 3.70
CA ILE A 117 10.00 12.04 2.32
C ILE A 117 8.78 12.94 2.11
N ILE A 118 7.91 13.02 3.12
CA ILE A 118 6.67 13.78 3.01
C ILE A 118 7.06 15.27 3.07
N GLY A 119 6.62 16.05 2.08
CA GLY A 119 7.07 17.43 1.86
C GLY A 119 7.97 17.61 0.64
N LYS A 120 8.53 16.53 0.06
CA LYS A 120 9.39 16.60 -1.14
C LYS A 120 8.72 15.94 -2.34
N TRP A 121 8.07 16.76 -3.17
CA TRP A 121 7.39 16.32 -4.39
C TRP A 121 8.26 15.47 -5.32
N SER A 122 9.53 15.84 -5.50
CA SER A 122 10.45 15.07 -6.35
C SER A 122 10.68 13.66 -5.82
N ALA A 123 10.84 13.48 -4.51
CA ALA A 123 11.04 12.18 -3.90
C ALA A 123 9.79 11.31 -4.06
N ILE A 124 8.60 11.86 -3.84
CA ILE A 124 7.31 11.14 -3.97
C ILE A 124 7.08 10.72 -5.43
N ILE A 125 7.28 11.62 -6.39
CA ILE A 125 7.06 11.32 -7.80
C ILE A 125 8.04 10.26 -8.28
N VAL A 126 9.34 10.43 -8.01
CA VAL A 126 10.36 9.48 -8.47
C VAL A 126 10.14 8.10 -7.84
N SER A 127 10.01 8.04 -6.51
CA SER A 127 9.79 6.76 -5.82
C SER A 127 8.46 6.11 -6.19
N GLY A 128 7.38 6.89 -6.31
CA GLY A 128 6.07 6.41 -6.73
C GLY A 128 6.06 5.86 -8.15
N LEU A 129 6.78 6.50 -9.09
CA LEU A 129 6.93 6.01 -10.46
C LEU A 129 7.68 4.68 -10.51
N TRP A 130 8.76 4.53 -9.75
CA TRP A 130 9.51 3.27 -9.71
C TRP A 130 8.71 2.16 -9.03
N ILE A 131 8.23 2.39 -7.81
CA ILE A 131 7.51 1.38 -7.03
C ILE A 131 6.17 1.03 -7.71
N GLY A 132 5.36 2.04 -8.01
CA GLY A 132 4.06 1.85 -8.65
C GLY A 132 4.19 1.35 -10.09
N GLY A 133 5.09 1.93 -10.88
CA GLY A 133 5.31 1.55 -12.28
C GLY A 133 5.80 0.11 -12.44
N ILE A 134 6.79 -0.32 -11.64
CA ILE A 134 7.24 -1.71 -11.64
C ILE A 134 6.10 -2.63 -11.22
N SER A 135 5.37 -2.29 -10.15
CA SER A 135 4.25 -3.09 -9.66
C SER A 135 3.16 -3.29 -10.71
N LEU A 136 2.78 -2.22 -11.43
CA LEU A 136 1.80 -2.26 -12.50
C LEU A 136 2.31 -3.07 -13.69
N LEU A 137 3.57 -2.89 -14.10
CA LEU A 137 4.17 -3.67 -15.17
C LEU A 137 4.18 -5.16 -14.83
N THR A 138 4.58 -5.51 -13.61
CA THR A 138 4.62 -6.91 -13.13
C THR A 138 3.23 -7.55 -13.12
N ILE A 139 2.20 -6.86 -12.61
CA ILE A 139 0.85 -7.42 -12.61
C ILE A 139 0.25 -7.45 -14.01
N TRP A 140 0.55 -6.46 -14.85
CA TRP A 140 0.10 -6.48 -16.23
C TRP A 140 0.70 -7.68 -16.99
N THR A 141 2.01 -7.94 -16.87
CA THR A 141 2.64 -9.10 -17.51
C THR A 141 2.09 -10.40 -16.96
N TYR A 142 2.01 -10.55 -15.63
CA TYR A 142 1.45 -11.74 -14.98
C TYR A 142 0.01 -12.02 -15.46
N ASN A 143 -0.86 -11.00 -15.42
CA ASN A 143 -2.24 -11.15 -15.84
C ASN A 143 -2.35 -11.45 -17.34
N HIS A 144 -1.50 -10.86 -18.18
CA HIS A 144 -1.46 -11.15 -19.61
C HIS A 144 -1.08 -12.61 -19.89
N HIS A 145 -0.14 -13.17 -19.13
CA HIS A 145 0.21 -14.60 -19.22
C HIS A 145 -0.98 -15.50 -18.85
N CYS A 146 -1.68 -15.23 -17.74
CA CYS A 146 -2.87 -16.01 -17.36
C CYS A 146 -4.01 -15.95 -18.41
N LEU A 147 -4.11 -14.86 -19.18
CA LEU A 147 -5.10 -14.73 -20.26
C LEU A 147 -4.74 -15.50 -21.54
N LYS A 148 -3.49 -15.94 -21.70
CA LYS A 148 -3.07 -16.78 -22.84
C LYS A 148 -3.24 -18.27 -22.56
N GLU A 149 -3.33 -18.66 -21.29
CA GLU A 149 -3.48 -20.05 -20.85
C GLU A 149 -4.95 -20.50 -20.74
N ASN A 150 -5.91 -19.58 -20.90
CA ASN A 150 -7.36 -19.83 -20.95
C ASN A 150 -7.90 -19.60 -22.36
#